data_AF-A0A936JP21-F1
#
_entry.id   AF-A0A936JP21-F1
#
_cell.length_a   1.000
_cell.length_b   1.000
_cell.length_c   1.000
_cell.angle_alpha   90.00
_cell.angle_beta   90.00
_cell.angle_gamma   90.00
#
_symmetry.space_group_name_H-M   'P 1'
#
loop_
_entity.id
_entity.type
_entity.pdbx_description
1 polymer ?
#
loop_
_entity_poly.entity_id
_entity_poly.type
_entity_poly.pdbx_seq_one_letter_code
_entity_poly.pdbx_strand_id
1 'polypeptide(L)'
;MAQLAARVGDPHTCPMVTPSPHIGGPILPPGCPTVVIGGEPAARVNDMCQCTGPLDMIRTGAPTVLIGGEPAARMGDLTRHGGVIVMGFPTVLIGPIAPGDAIAALFSDEYMRALLGKTWQGADSEQLRDAMNTLWEHRHDPNHPDVAKALEQLAEARGRPLDEIQSEWGKFQAALAEQERIAASKGLDPSGGLNWMHPDFMGSTSQMRSGQVVGDAFGMDPAFGAMLNPSGGLVGPGNMAFDGDDSAVGYHGAVHDAAGYLYNYHDQGPGYDYLGLEGRDTGSPLSGQRSGISYWRDVVPDRSGGQKFTDAASDVIMDGVVGGIDTASDVYNTVKDTVSSGYNTAKDAISDGWNWLTNR
;
A
#
# COMPACT_ATOMS: atom_id res chain seq x y z
N MET A 1 -5.94 12.43 9.86
CA MET A 1 -6.06 12.97 8.49
C MET A 1 -5.52 14.38 8.45
N ALA A 2 -4.97 14.77 7.31
CA ALA A 2 -4.55 16.13 7.05
C ALA A 2 -5.79 16.99 6.83
N GLN A 3 -5.78 18.19 7.38
CA GLN A 3 -6.93 19.07 7.36
C GLN A 3 -6.45 20.50 7.14
N LEU A 4 -7.32 21.36 6.59
CA LEU A 4 -6.98 22.74 6.26
C LEU A 4 -6.44 23.47 7.50
N ALA A 5 -5.29 24.10 7.38
CA ALA A 5 -4.65 24.84 8.46
C ALA A 5 -5.52 26.02 8.90
N ALA A 6 -5.78 26.13 10.20
CA ALA A 6 -6.52 27.25 10.75
C ALA A 6 -5.60 28.46 10.98
N ARG A 7 -6.19 29.64 10.90
CA ARG A 7 -5.48 30.92 11.01
C ARG A 7 -6.30 31.92 11.81
N VAL A 8 -5.66 32.99 12.24
CA VAL A 8 -6.35 34.16 12.76
C VAL A 8 -7.42 34.60 11.74
N GLY A 9 -8.62 34.88 12.23
CA GLY A 9 -9.77 35.23 11.39
C GLY A 9 -10.67 34.07 10.99
N ASP A 10 -10.19 32.82 11.01
CA ASP A 10 -11.03 31.68 10.63
C ASP A 10 -12.12 31.43 11.70
N PRO A 11 -13.39 31.21 11.30
CA PRO A 11 -14.50 31.06 12.25
C PRO A 11 -14.49 29.71 12.98
N HIS A 12 -15.03 29.72 14.20
CA HIS A 12 -15.46 28.52 14.92
C HIS A 12 -16.95 28.55 15.23
N THR A 13 -17.54 27.38 15.50
CA THR A 13 -18.88 27.25 16.09
C THR A 13 -18.76 27.17 17.60
N CYS A 14 -19.79 27.57 18.35
CA CYS A 14 -19.79 27.45 19.81
C CYS A 14 -21.18 26.98 20.29
N PRO A 15 -21.31 25.76 20.83
CA PRO A 15 -22.60 25.22 21.29
C PRO A 15 -22.92 25.53 22.76
N MET A 16 -21.98 26.14 23.50
CA MET A 16 -22.15 26.40 24.93
C MET A 16 -23.26 27.45 25.20
N VAL A 17 -23.85 27.38 26.39
CA VAL A 17 -24.92 28.27 26.81
C VAL A 17 -24.61 28.77 28.23
N THR A 18 -24.26 30.05 28.39
CA THR A 18 -24.10 30.69 29.71
C THR A 18 -24.37 32.20 29.69
N PRO A 19 -25.42 32.74 30.35
CA PRO A 19 -26.77 32.18 30.56
C PRO A 19 -27.62 32.14 29.28
N SER A 20 -27.10 32.65 28.16
CA SER A 20 -27.71 32.64 26.83
C SER A 20 -26.83 31.85 25.85
N PRO A 21 -27.37 31.43 24.68
CA PRO A 21 -26.59 30.70 23.69
C PRO A 21 -25.38 31.50 23.23
N HIS A 22 -24.24 30.83 23.20
CA HIS A 22 -23.04 31.37 22.59
C HIS A 22 -23.16 31.30 21.06
N ILE A 23 -22.40 32.16 20.41
CA ILE A 23 -22.21 32.18 18.96
C ILE A 23 -20.71 32.27 18.74
N GLY A 24 -20.17 31.28 18.05
CA GLY A 24 -18.76 31.27 17.71
C GLY A 24 -18.43 32.34 16.68
N GLY A 25 -17.23 32.89 16.79
CA GLY A 25 -16.69 33.94 15.92
C GLY A 25 -15.27 33.59 15.46
N PRO A 26 -14.52 34.56 14.92
CA PRO A 26 -13.17 34.32 14.41
C PRO A 26 -12.18 33.95 15.52
N ILE A 27 -11.14 33.20 15.14
CA ILE A 27 -9.91 33.06 15.92
C ILE A 27 -9.26 34.45 16.03
N LEU A 28 -8.87 34.84 17.23
CA LEU A 28 -8.33 36.15 17.57
C LEU A 28 -6.81 36.21 17.41
N PRO A 29 -6.24 37.39 17.11
CA PRO A 29 -4.81 37.63 17.25
C PRO A 29 -4.30 37.33 18.67
N PRO A 30 -3.02 36.96 18.84
CA PRO A 30 -1.95 37.08 17.84
C PRO A 30 -1.70 35.84 16.96
N GLY A 31 -2.33 34.69 17.24
CA GLY A 31 -1.93 33.43 16.64
C GLY A 31 -0.44 33.13 16.88
N CYS A 32 0.25 32.57 15.90
CA CYS A 32 1.71 32.51 15.83
C CYS A 32 2.29 33.66 14.99
N PRO A 33 2.93 34.68 15.59
CA PRO A 33 3.44 35.84 14.83
C PRO A 33 4.56 35.49 13.84
N THR A 34 5.27 34.37 14.06
CA THR A 34 6.42 33.97 13.26
C THR A 34 6.07 33.05 12.11
N VAL A 35 4.85 32.51 12.06
CA VAL A 35 4.41 31.57 11.03
C VAL A 35 3.13 32.10 10.41
N VAL A 36 3.22 32.48 9.13
CA VAL A 36 2.14 33.09 8.37
C VAL A 36 1.63 32.11 7.32
N ILE A 37 0.33 31.87 7.29
CA ILE A 37 -0.34 30.99 6.33
C ILE A 37 -1.31 31.82 5.51
N GLY A 38 -1.13 31.89 4.20
CA GLY A 38 -2.03 32.65 3.32
C GLY A 38 -2.19 34.13 3.71
N GLY A 39 -1.14 34.75 4.25
CA GLY A 39 -1.12 36.15 4.67
C GLY A 39 -1.51 36.43 6.12
N GLU A 40 -2.07 35.47 6.85
CA GLU A 40 -2.51 35.63 8.24
C GLU A 40 -1.69 34.76 9.21
N PRO A 41 -1.51 35.17 10.48
CA PRO A 41 -0.84 34.35 11.49
C PRO A 41 -1.51 32.98 11.66
N ALA A 42 -0.71 31.92 11.72
CA ALA A 42 -1.19 30.55 11.90
C ALA A 42 -1.79 30.35 13.30
N ALA A 43 -2.92 29.65 13.40
CA ALA A 43 -3.57 29.34 14.66
C ALA A 43 -3.04 28.03 15.27
N ARG A 44 -3.11 27.93 16.59
CA ARG A 44 -2.53 26.86 17.40
C ARG A 44 -3.40 26.56 18.61
N VAL A 45 -3.14 25.44 19.26
CA VAL A 45 -3.70 25.17 20.58
C VAL A 45 -3.40 26.33 21.52
N ASN A 46 -4.37 26.67 22.38
CA ASN A 46 -4.37 27.81 23.30
C ASN A 46 -4.61 29.19 22.69
N ASP A 47 -4.67 29.34 21.36
CA ASP A 47 -5.12 30.60 20.76
C ASP A 47 -6.61 30.84 21.07
N MET A 48 -6.97 32.12 21.25
CA MET A 48 -8.30 32.54 21.69
C MET A 48 -9.25 32.68 20.50
N CYS A 49 -10.53 32.43 20.72
CA CYS A 49 -11.59 32.64 19.73
C CYS A 49 -12.67 33.58 20.27
N GLN A 50 -13.13 34.49 19.41
CA GLN A 50 -14.22 35.40 19.75
C GLN A 50 -15.52 34.62 19.93
N CYS A 51 -16.25 34.89 20.99
CA CYS A 51 -17.53 34.24 21.27
C CYS A 51 -18.53 35.27 21.82
N THR A 52 -19.83 35.14 21.57
CA THR A 52 -20.86 35.89 22.31
C THR A 52 -21.10 35.22 23.67
N GLY A 53 -20.10 35.37 24.54
CA GLY A 53 -19.94 34.79 25.86
C GLY A 53 -18.52 35.11 26.35
N PRO A 54 -17.99 34.40 27.36
CA PRO A 54 -16.55 34.40 27.64
C PRO A 54 -15.76 34.04 26.37
N LEU A 55 -14.49 34.45 26.28
CA LEU A 55 -13.64 34.01 25.16
C LEU A 55 -13.52 32.49 25.17
N ASP A 56 -13.62 31.89 23.99
CA ASP A 56 -13.32 30.48 23.78
C ASP A 56 -11.84 30.32 23.46
N MET A 57 -11.36 29.08 23.44
CA MET A 57 -9.96 28.76 23.20
C MET A 57 -9.85 27.44 22.42
N ILE A 58 -8.91 27.38 21.48
CA ILE A 58 -8.60 26.16 20.76
C ILE A 58 -8.03 25.12 21.73
N ARG A 59 -8.67 23.95 21.77
CA ARG A 59 -8.37 22.86 22.72
C ARG A 59 -7.53 21.76 22.09
N THR A 60 -7.76 21.43 20.82
CA THR A 60 -7.02 20.37 20.11
C THR A 60 -6.29 20.92 18.90
N GLY A 61 -5.30 20.16 18.42
CA GLY A 61 -4.47 20.50 17.28
C GLY A 61 -3.82 19.25 16.69
N ALA A 62 -2.95 19.44 15.71
CA ALA A 62 -2.21 18.36 15.07
C ALA A 62 -1.20 17.73 16.04
N PRO A 63 -1.18 16.38 16.19
CA PRO A 63 -0.33 15.71 17.18
C PRO A 63 1.18 15.77 16.85
N THR A 64 1.53 15.95 15.58
CA THR A 64 2.91 15.88 15.09
C THR A 64 3.44 17.19 14.51
N VAL A 65 2.58 18.20 14.32
CA VAL A 65 2.96 19.47 13.70
C VAL A 65 2.89 20.58 14.74
N LEU A 66 4.04 21.13 15.08
CA LEU A 66 4.16 22.23 16.05
C LEU A 66 4.43 23.55 15.33
N ILE A 67 3.66 24.58 15.65
CA ILE A 67 3.86 25.96 15.19
C ILE A 67 4.21 26.79 16.42
N GLY A 68 5.37 27.44 16.42
CA GLY A 68 5.84 28.22 17.57
C GLY A 68 5.85 27.43 18.89
N GLY A 69 6.11 26.12 18.83
CA GLY A 69 6.18 25.21 19.99
C GLY A 69 4.86 24.59 20.43
N GLU A 70 3.72 24.96 19.85
CA GLU A 70 2.40 24.42 20.21
C GLU A 70 1.77 23.66 19.04
N PRO A 71 0.90 22.65 19.30
CA PRO A 71 0.20 21.93 18.25
C PRO A 71 -0.58 22.87 17.32
N ALA A 72 -0.35 22.72 16.01
CA ALA A 72 -0.99 23.54 14.99
C ALA A 72 -2.51 23.27 14.91
N ALA A 73 -3.33 24.31 14.86
CA ALA A 73 -4.77 24.17 14.75
C ALA A 73 -5.23 23.97 13.30
N ARG A 74 -6.30 23.22 13.12
CA ARG A 74 -6.87 22.85 11.82
C ARG A 74 -8.38 23.00 11.84
N MET A 75 -9.00 23.06 10.67
CA MET A 75 -10.44 22.87 10.54
C MET A 75 -10.86 21.57 11.24
N GLY A 76 -11.97 21.59 11.98
CA GLY A 76 -12.47 20.46 12.77
C GLY A 76 -11.83 20.29 14.15
N ASP A 77 -10.74 20.98 14.49
CA ASP A 77 -10.19 20.94 15.84
C ASP A 77 -11.15 21.60 16.84
N LEU A 78 -11.22 21.02 18.04
CA LEU A 78 -12.18 21.37 19.09
C LEU A 78 -11.78 22.64 19.82
N THR A 79 -12.78 23.38 20.29
CA THR A 79 -12.61 24.49 21.24
C THR A 79 -13.05 24.09 22.64
N ARG A 80 -12.70 24.89 23.66
CA ARG A 80 -13.02 24.61 25.07
C ARG A 80 -14.52 24.66 25.34
N HIS A 81 -15.27 25.49 24.63
CA HIS A 81 -16.73 25.54 24.75
C HIS A 81 -17.43 24.39 24.00
N GLY A 82 -16.68 23.39 23.53
CA GLY A 82 -17.22 22.20 22.85
C GLY A 82 -17.56 22.44 21.39
N GLY A 83 -17.13 23.56 20.83
CA GLY A 83 -17.27 23.90 19.42
C GLY A 83 -16.14 23.35 18.55
N VAL A 84 -16.19 23.68 17.27
CA VAL A 84 -15.16 23.30 16.28
C VAL A 84 -14.79 24.48 15.39
N ILE A 85 -13.54 24.53 14.95
CA ILE A 85 -13.10 25.42 13.88
C ILE A 85 -13.74 24.95 12.57
N VAL A 86 -14.42 25.84 11.83
CA VAL A 86 -15.21 25.45 10.64
C VAL A 86 -14.60 25.88 9.31
N MET A 87 -13.44 26.52 9.33
CA MET A 87 -12.71 26.92 8.14
C MET A 87 -11.20 26.78 8.35
N GLY A 88 -10.47 26.65 7.25
CA GLY A 88 -9.02 26.76 7.22
C GLY A 88 -8.56 27.24 5.84
N PHE A 89 -7.26 27.47 5.69
CA PHE A 89 -6.69 27.94 4.44
C PHE A 89 -6.64 26.82 3.39
N PRO A 90 -7.26 26.98 2.21
CA PRO A 90 -7.51 25.90 1.27
C PRO A 90 -6.26 25.24 0.69
N THR A 91 -5.10 25.90 0.72
CA THR A 91 -3.87 25.39 0.08
C THR A 91 -2.82 24.89 1.08
N VAL A 92 -3.11 24.91 2.39
CA VAL A 92 -2.16 24.41 3.40
C VAL A 92 -2.86 23.37 4.27
N LEU A 93 -2.37 22.14 4.16
CA LEU A 93 -2.86 20.97 4.89
C LEU A 93 -1.91 20.67 6.05
N ILE A 94 -2.46 20.46 7.24
CA ILE A 94 -1.71 20.16 8.46
C ILE A 94 -2.26 18.87 9.10
N GLY A 95 -1.36 18.04 9.60
CA GLY A 95 -1.64 16.73 10.16
C GLY A 95 -0.99 15.61 9.36
N PRO A 96 -1.05 14.35 9.84
CA PRO A 96 -0.60 13.22 9.04
C PRO A 96 -1.41 13.21 7.73
N ILE A 97 -0.72 13.13 6.59
CA ILE A 97 -1.35 12.95 5.27
C ILE A 97 -2.38 11.84 5.43
N ALA A 98 -3.57 12.02 4.84
CA ALA A 98 -4.50 10.91 4.71
C ALA A 98 -3.70 9.70 4.23
N PRO A 99 -3.71 8.57 4.95
CA PRO A 99 -3.02 7.37 4.49
C PRO A 99 -3.40 7.02 3.05
N GLY A 100 -4.57 7.45 2.57
CA GLY A 100 -4.98 7.38 1.17
C GLY A 100 -4.23 8.26 0.15
N ASP A 101 -3.80 9.49 0.45
CA ASP A 101 -3.28 10.42 -0.60
C ASP A 101 -1.81 10.15 -0.96
N ALA A 102 -0.95 9.87 0.03
CA ALA A 102 0.43 9.49 -0.21
C ALA A 102 0.52 8.08 -0.83
N ILE A 103 -0.37 7.18 -0.41
CA ILE A 103 -0.44 5.83 -0.96
C ILE A 103 -1.09 5.84 -2.35
N ALA A 104 -2.09 6.70 -2.61
CA ALA A 104 -2.63 6.87 -3.96
C ALA A 104 -1.56 7.33 -4.96
N ALA A 105 -0.56 8.11 -4.53
CA ALA A 105 0.56 8.47 -5.40
C ALA A 105 1.42 7.27 -5.82
N LEU A 106 1.45 6.19 -5.03
CA LEU A 106 2.08 4.91 -5.38
C LEU A 106 1.32 4.16 -6.49
N PHE A 107 0.17 4.67 -6.93
CA PHE A 107 -0.60 4.15 -8.05
C PHE A 107 -0.72 5.17 -9.19
N SER A 108 0.12 6.21 -9.18
CA SER A 108 0.24 7.15 -10.30
C SER A 108 0.96 6.51 -11.50
N ASP A 109 0.68 7.01 -12.71
CA ASP A 109 1.37 6.58 -13.94
C ASP A 109 2.90 6.72 -13.81
N GLU A 110 3.38 7.82 -13.20
CA GLU A 110 4.81 8.06 -12.96
C GLU A 110 5.43 6.96 -12.08
N TYR A 111 4.80 6.65 -10.94
CA TYR A 111 5.30 5.61 -10.05
C TYR A 111 5.24 4.21 -10.70
N MET A 112 4.11 3.86 -11.31
CA MET A 112 3.95 2.55 -11.96
C MET A 112 4.98 2.35 -13.08
N ARG A 113 5.23 3.38 -13.90
CA ARG A 113 6.28 3.31 -14.93
C ARG A 113 7.68 3.18 -14.33
N ALA A 114 7.93 3.72 -13.15
CA ALA A 114 9.21 3.56 -12.46
C ALA A 114 9.48 2.11 -12.00
N LEU A 115 8.45 1.25 -11.96
CA LEU A 115 8.62 -0.18 -11.69
C LEU A 115 9.14 -0.95 -12.91
N LEU A 116 8.96 -0.43 -14.13
CA LEU A 116 9.33 -1.13 -15.36
C LEU A 116 10.84 -1.41 -15.42
N GLY A 117 11.20 -2.69 -15.43
CA GLY A 117 12.59 -3.16 -15.43
C GLY A 117 13.37 -2.78 -14.17
N LYS A 118 12.69 -2.39 -13.09
CA LYS A 118 13.35 -2.13 -11.80
C LYS A 118 13.94 -3.44 -11.29
N THR A 119 15.17 -3.34 -10.78
CA THR A 119 15.88 -4.47 -10.17
C THR A 119 16.20 -4.14 -8.73
N TRP A 120 16.31 -5.18 -7.91
CA TRP A 120 16.54 -5.08 -6.48
C TRP A 120 17.77 -5.92 -6.12
N GLN A 121 18.71 -5.34 -5.39
CA GLN A 121 19.97 -6.03 -5.05
C GLN A 121 19.73 -7.33 -4.26
N GLY A 122 20.19 -8.46 -4.79
CA GLY A 122 19.97 -9.76 -4.14
C GLY A 122 18.58 -10.37 -4.37
N ALA A 123 17.70 -9.75 -5.16
CA ALA A 123 16.52 -10.44 -5.69
C ALA A 123 16.94 -11.71 -6.44
N ASP A 124 16.09 -12.74 -6.37
CA ASP A 124 16.31 -14.08 -6.93
C ASP A 124 17.50 -14.86 -6.30
N SER A 125 18.11 -14.33 -5.24
CA SER A 125 19.18 -15.03 -4.53
C SER A 125 18.66 -15.95 -3.43
N GLU A 126 19.34 -17.08 -3.24
CA GLU A 126 19.09 -18.00 -2.13
C GLU A 126 19.27 -17.30 -0.77
N GLN A 127 20.26 -16.41 -0.65
CA GLN A 127 20.50 -15.66 0.58
C GLN A 127 19.32 -14.79 0.98
N LEU A 128 18.74 -14.02 0.03
CA LEU A 128 17.59 -13.17 0.31
C LEU A 128 16.36 -14.03 0.64
N ARG A 129 16.13 -15.08 -0.15
CA ARG A 129 15.02 -16.02 0.05
C ARG A 129 15.05 -16.66 1.43
N ASP A 130 16.19 -17.19 1.85
CA ASP A 130 16.35 -17.85 3.14
C ASP A 130 16.14 -16.87 4.29
N ALA A 131 16.72 -15.67 4.20
CA ALA A 131 16.53 -14.61 5.19
C ALA A 131 15.05 -14.23 5.33
N MET A 132 14.34 -14.01 4.22
CA MET A 132 12.91 -13.69 4.22
C MET A 132 12.06 -14.84 4.77
N ASN A 133 12.37 -16.09 4.42
CA ASN A 133 11.66 -17.26 4.96
C ASN A 133 11.83 -17.37 6.48
N THR A 134 13.05 -17.21 7.01
CA THR A 134 13.31 -17.24 8.45
C THR A 134 12.59 -16.10 9.19
N LEU A 135 12.64 -14.88 8.65
CA LEU A 135 11.92 -13.74 9.23
C LEU A 135 10.41 -13.94 9.22
N TRP A 136 9.87 -14.47 8.12
CA TRP A 136 8.45 -14.77 8.01
C TRP A 136 8.03 -15.86 9.00
N GLU A 137 8.81 -16.93 9.15
CA GLU A 137 8.54 -18.01 10.11
C GLU A 137 8.49 -17.50 11.55
N HIS A 138 9.42 -16.61 11.92
CA HIS A 138 9.53 -16.04 13.27
C HIS A 138 8.85 -14.67 13.42
N ARG A 139 7.96 -14.27 12.51
CA ARG A 139 7.31 -12.95 12.53
C ARG A 139 6.52 -12.63 13.81
N HIS A 140 6.10 -13.64 14.57
CA HIS A 140 5.42 -13.44 15.86
C HIS A 140 6.34 -13.60 17.08
N ASP A 141 7.62 -13.90 16.86
CA ASP A 141 8.66 -13.97 17.89
C ASP A 141 9.88 -13.14 17.45
N PRO A 142 9.78 -11.79 17.49
CA PRO A 142 10.82 -10.91 16.97
C PRO A 142 12.15 -10.98 17.73
N ASN A 143 12.18 -11.65 18.89
CA ASN A 143 13.39 -11.84 19.69
C ASN A 143 14.00 -13.25 19.51
N HIS A 144 13.47 -14.07 18.59
CA HIS A 144 14.03 -15.36 18.29
C HIS A 144 15.49 -15.23 17.84
N PRO A 145 16.42 -16.10 18.29
CA PRO A 145 17.84 -16.01 17.94
C PRO A 145 18.11 -15.99 16.43
N ASP A 146 17.27 -16.66 15.65
CA ASP A 146 17.43 -16.73 14.18
C ASP A 146 17.02 -15.43 13.49
N VAL A 147 16.19 -14.58 14.10
CA VAL A 147 15.78 -13.28 13.53
C VAL A 147 16.98 -12.35 13.39
N ALA A 148 17.85 -12.27 14.39
CA ALA A 148 19.02 -11.40 14.33
C ALA A 148 19.94 -11.77 13.14
N LYS A 149 20.19 -13.06 12.96
CA LYS A 149 20.99 -13.58 11.84
C LYS A 149 20.30 -13.37 10.49
N ALA A 150 18.98 -13.57 10.42
CA ALA A 150 18.23 -13.35 9.19
C ALA A 150 18.20 -11.87 8.79
N LEU A 151 18.13 -10.93 9.75
CA LEU A 151 18.26 -9.49 9.48
C LEU A 151 19.66 -9.12 8.96
N GLU A 152 20.72 -9.75 9.47
CA GLU A 152 22.09 -9.60 8.94
C GLU A 152 22.19 -10.11 7.49
N GLN A 153 21.65 -11.29 7.21
CA GLN A 153 21.63 -11.86 5.86
C GLN A 153 20.82 -11.02 4.89
N LEU A 154 19.68 -10.49 5.32
CA LEU A 154 18.87 -9.57 4.53
C LEU A 154 19.64 -8.28 4.26
N ALA A 155 20.25 -7.66 5.28
CA ALA A 155 21.06 -6.45 5.12
C ALA A 155 22.21 -6.64 4.11
N GLU A 156 22.92 -7.76 4.18
CA GLU A 156 23.97 -8.11 3.22
C GLU A 156 23.42 -8.32 1.81
N ALA A 157 22.37 -9.13 1.66
CA ALA A 157 21.75 -9.40 0.36
C ALA A 157 21.23 -8.11 -0.30
N ARG A 158 20.62 -7.22 0.50
CA ARG A 158 20.11 -5.92 0.05
C ARG A 158 21.20 -4.86 -0.14
N GLY A 159 22.42 -5.09 0.37
CA GLY A 159 23.50 -4.11 0.38
C GLY A 159 23.19 -2.87 1.23
N ARG A 160 22.40 -3.03 2.30
CA ARG A 160 21.92 -1.95 3.16
C ARG A 160 22.52 -2.02 4.57
N PRO A 161 22.62 -0.88 5.30
CA PRO A 161 23.06 -0.88 6.68
C PRO A 161 22.15 -1.73 7.58
N LEU A 162 22.75 -2.54 8.45
CA LEU A 162 22.01 -3.43 9.36
C LEU A 162 21.07 -2.67 10.30
N ASP A 163 21.49 -1.50 10.79
CA ASP A 163 20.70 -0.66 11.69
C ASP A 163 19.44 -0.10 11.02
N GLU A 164 19.51 0.23 9.72
CA GLU A 164 18.32 0.60 8.93
C GLU A 164 17.36 -0.59 8.80
N ILE A 165 17.87 -1.77 8.43
CA ILE A 165 17.08 -3.00 8.29
C ILE A 165 16.44 -3.40 9.61
N GLN A 166 17.16 -3.29 10.73
CA GLN A 166 16.62 -3.54 12.07
C GLN A 166 15.54 -2.53 12.45
N SER A 167 15.69 -1.25 12.09
CA SER A 167 14.65 -0.24 12.29
C SER A 167 13.39 -0.55 11.49
N GLU A 168 13.56 -0.97 10.24
CA GLU A 168 12.47 -1.33 9.32
C GLU A 168 11.77 -2.65 9.72
N TRP A 169 12.47 -3.59 10.36
CA TRP A 169 11.84 -4.75 10.99
C TRP A 169 10.81 -4.34 12.05
N GLY A 170 11.10 -3.29 12.83
CA GLY A 170 10.12 -2.73 13.76
C GLY A 170 8.88 -2.16 13.06
N LYS A 171 9.04 -1.56 11.87
CA LYS A 171 7.91 -1.10 11.05
C LYS A 171 7.10 -2.27 10.49
N PHE A 172 7.78 -3.32 10.02
CA PHE A 172 7.15 -4.56 9.58
C PHE A 172 6.27 -5.18 10.69
N GLN A 173 6.81 -5.30 11.91
CA GLN A 173 6.09 -5.82 13.07
C GLN A 173 4.82 -4.99 13.36
N ALA A 174 4.93 -3.65 13.30
CA ALA A 174 3.79 -2.77 13.51
C ALA A 174 2.73 -2.90 12.42
N ALA A 175 3.14 -3.02 11.15
CA ALA A 175 2.24 -3.23 10.03
C ALA A 175 1.55 -4.61 10.11
N LEU A 176 2.27 -5.68 10.46
CA LEU A 176 1.69 -7.01 10.64
C LEU A 176 0.62 -7.03 11.73
N ALA A 177 0.89 -6.40 12.88
CA ALA A 177 -0.07 -6.29 13.97
C ALA A 177 -1.34 -5.52 13.56
N GLU A 178 -1.18 -4.46 12.76
CA GLU A 178 -2.31 -3.68 12.23
C GLU A 178 -3.14 -4.48 11.22
N GLN A 179 -2.47 -5.19 10.31
CA GLN A 179 -3.12 -6.12 9.37
C GLN A 179 -4.00 -7.13 10.12
N GLU A 180 -3.48 -7.78 11.16
CA GLU A 180 -4.21 -8.78 11.92
C GLU A 180 -5.43 -8.19 12.65
N ARG A 181 -5.27 -6.99 13.21
CA ARG A 181 -6.35 -6.26 13.88
C ARG A 181 -7.48 -5.91 12.89
N ILE A 182 -7.13 -5.40 11.71
CA ILE A 182 -8.10 -5.01 10.68
C ILE A 182 -8.76 -6.26 10.08
N ALA A 183 -7.98 -7.29 9.74
CA ALA A 183 -8.49 -8.56 9.23
C ALA A 183 -9.53 -9.17 10.18
N ALA A 184 -9.19 -9.24 11.48
CA ALA A 184 -10.12 -9.72 12.51
C ALA A 184 -11.39 -8.87 12.60
N SER A 185 -11.29 -7.54 12.47
CA SER A 185 -12.45 -6.65 12.49
C SER A 185 -13.38 -6.81 11.27
N LYS A 186 -12.83 -7.23 10.13
CA LYS A 186 -13.55 -7.45 8.86
C LYS A 186 -13.97 -8.91 8.65
N GLY A 187 -13.56 -9.83 9.53
CA GLY A 187 -13.79 -11.26 9.34
C GLY A 187 -13.01 -11.86 8.15
N LEU A 188 -11.90 -11.24 7.78
CA LEU A 188 -10.99 -11.73 6.74
C LEU A 188 -9.93 -12.64 7.38
N ASP A 189 -9.53 -13.68 6.65
CA ASP A 189 -8.35 -14.45 7.03
C ASP A 189 -7.09 -13.58 6.84
N PRO A 190 -6.12 -13.62 7.78
CA PRO A 190 -4.85 -12.94 7.61
C PRO A 190 -4.13 -13.50 6.37
N SER A 191 -3.39 -12.63 5.67
CA SER A 191 -2.59 -13.03 4.51
C SER A 191 -1.74 -14.26 4.85
N GLY A 192 -1.98 -15.36 4.13
CA GLY A 192 -1.29 -16.63 4.35
C GLY A 192 0.15 -16.60 3.84
N GLY A 193 0.99 -17.50 4.36
CA GLY A 193 2.33 -17.74 3.80
C GLY A 193 2.27 -18.39 2.41
N LEU A 194 3.41 -18.44 1.73
CA LEU A 194 3.57 -19.19 0.49
C LEU A 194 3.44 -20.69 0.72
N ASN A 195 2.77 -21.40 -0.19
CA ASN A 195 2.66 -22.86 -0.14
C ASN A 195 3.79 -23.52 -0.94
N TRP A 196 3.93 -24.85 -0.80
CA TRP A 196 4.94 -25.68 -1.47
C TRP A 196 5.00 -25.53 -3.01
N MET A 197 3.97 -24.97 -3.63
CA MET A 197 3.90 -24.74 -5.08
C MET A 197 4.83 -23.60 -5.56
N HIS A 198 5.32 -22.75 -4.67
CA HIS A 198 6.15 -21.58 -5.00
C HIS A 198 7.46 -21.52 -4.18
N PRO A 199 8.30 -22.57 -4.22
CA PRO A 199 9.49 -22.65 -3.37
C PRO A 199 10.50 -21.53 -3.63
N ASP A 200 10.54 -21.00 -4.86
CA ASP A 200 11.51 -19.99 -5.29
C ASP A 200 10.92 -18.57 -5.39
N PHE A 201 9.64 -18.37 -5.04
CA PHE A 201 8.99 -17.06 -5.20
C PHE A 201 9.36 -16.07 -4.10
N MET A 202 9.63 -16.55 -2.88
CA MET A 202 10.08 -15.67 -1.80
C MET A 202 11.42 -15.02 -2.17
N GLY A 203 11.47 -13.68 -2.19
CA GLY A 203 12.63 -12.90 -2.59
C GLY A 203 12.86 -12.81 -4.11
N SER A 204 11.94 -13.32 -4.94
CA SER A 204 12.07 -13.21 -6.41
C SER A 204 11.88 -11.77 -6.88
N THR A 205 12.38 -11.44 -8.07
CA THR A 205 12.18 -10.12 -8.70
C THR A 205 10.68 -9.78 -8.80
N SER A 206 9.83 -10.75 -9.13
CA SER A 206 8.37 -10.55 -9.20
C SER A 206 7.74 -10.26 -7.84
N GLN A 207 8.13 -10.99 -6.79
CA GLN A 207 7.61 -10.73 -5.45
C GLN A 207 8.10 -9.38 -4.92
N MET A 208 9.39 -9.06 -5.14
CA MET A 208 9.99 -7.78 -4.75
C MET A 208 9.33 -6.60 -5.45
N ARG A 209 8.75 -6.78 -6.65
CA ARG A 209 7.95 -5.76 -7.34
C ARG A 209 6.68 -5.40 -6.58
N SER A 210 5.91 -6.40 -6.13
CA SER A 210 4.75 -6.18 -5.25
C SER A 210 5.20 -5.58 -3.91
N GLY A 211 6.26 -6.17 -3.35
CA GLY A 211 6.87 -5.71 -2.11
C GLY A 211 7.36 -4.28 -2.14
N GLN A 212 7.79 -3.75 -3.29
CA GLN A 212 8.18 -2.35 -3.44
C GLN A 212 7.00 -1.42 -3.19
N VAL A 213 5.82 -1.72 -3.73
CA VAL A 213 4.62 -0.89 -3.55
C VAL A 213 4.19 -0.88 -2.08
N VAL A 214 4.12 -2.06 -1.46
CA VAL A 214 3.77 -2.18 -0.03
C VAL A 214 4.85 -1.56 0.86
N GLY A 215 6.12 -1.80 0.53
CA GLY A 215 7.27 -1.28 1.27
C GLY A 215 7.31 0.24 1.28
N ASP A 216 7.09 0.87 0.12
CA ASP A 216 7.04 2.34 0.01
C ASP A 216 5.85 2.93 0.78
N ALA A 217 4.70 2.23 0.85
CA ALA A 217 3.55 2.66 1.64
C ALA A 217 3.85 2.80 3.14
N PHE A 218 4.75 1.97 3.66
CA PHE A 218 5.15 1.98 5.07
C PHE A 218 6.57 2.51 5.32
N GLY A 219 7.27 2.92 4.26
CA GLY A 219 8.67 3.36 4.32
C GLY A 219 9.62 2.28 4.84
N MET A 220 9.56 1.09 4.26
CA MET A 220 10.41 -0.07 4.58
C MET A 220 10.96 -0.74 3.32
N ASP A 221 11.99 -1.57 3.46
CA ASP A 221 12.56 -2.34 2.36
C ASP A 221 11.48 -3.16 1.63
N PRO A 222 11.56 -3.28 0.29
CA PRO A 222 10.66 -4.14 -0.47
C PRO A 222 10.58 -5.58 0.02
N ALA A 223 11.65 -6.12 0.62
CA ALA A 223 11.62 -7.45 1.23
C ALA A 223 10.60 -7.55 2.38
N PHE A 224 10.52 -6.52 3.23
CA PHE A 224 9.51 -6.46 4.29
C PHE A 224 8.10 -6.26 3.73
N GLY A 225 7.95 -5.41 2.71
CA GLY A 225 6.69 -5.24 2.00
C GLY A 225 6.19 -6.52 1.33
N ALA A 226 7.10 -7.30 0.74
CA ALA A 226 6.81 -8.59 0.13
C ALA A 226 6.36 -9.62 1.19
N MET A 227 7.00 -9.65 2.35
CA MET A 227 6.59 -10.53 3.44
C MET A 227 5.21 -10.19 3.99
N LEU A 228 4.77 -8.93 3.96
CA LEU A 228 3.42 -8.55 4.40
C LEU A 228 2.30 -9.16 3.53
N ASN A 229 2.58 -9.35 2.23
CA ASN A 229 1.70 -10.06 1.29
C ASN A 229 2.50 -11.11 0.49
N PRO A 230 2.81 -12.29 1.08
CA PRO A 230 3.76 -13.24 0.51
C PRO A 230 3.40 -13.74 -0.90
N SER A 231 2.10 -13.87 -1.21
CA SER A 231 1.64 -14.27 -2.55
C SER A 231 1.50 -13.12 -3.54
N GLY A 232 1.74 -11.88 -3.11
CA GLY A 232 1.53 -10.70 -3.94
C GLY A 232 2.41 -10.69 -5.19
N GLY A 233 1.81 -10.50 -6.36
CA GLY A 233 2.47 -10.55 -7.66
C GLY A 233 2.34 -11.90 -8.37
N LEU A 234 1.77 -12.92 -7.73
CA LEU A 234 1.40 -14.14 -8.44
C LEU A 234 0.08 -13.92 -9.21
N VAL A 235 0.05 -14.33 -10.47
CA VAL A 235 -1.12 -14.20 -11.35
C VAL A 235 -2.09 -15.35 -11.11
N GLY A 236 -3.19 -15.07 -10.42
CA GLY A 236 -4.24 -16.04 -10.08
C GLY A 236 -4.63 -15.96 -8.59
N PRO A 237 -5.68 -16.67 -8.14
CA PRO A 237 -6.10 -16.59 -6.76
C PRO A 237 -5.17 -17.37 -5.83
N GLY A 238 -4.47 -16.64 -4.95
CA GLY A 238 -3.68 -17.20 -3.86
C GLY A 238 -2.55 -18.13 -4.32
N ASN A 239 -2.28 -19.18 -3.55
CA ASN A 239 -1.16 -20.12 -3.77
C ASN A 239 -1.35 -21.13 -4.93
N MET A 240 -2.26 -20.84 -5.86
CA MET A 240 -2.49 -21.62 -7.09
C MET A 240 -2.09 -20.83 -8.36
N ALA A 241 -1.47 -19.66 -8.15
CA ALA A 241 -1.16 -18.66 -9.15
C ALA A 241 0.21 -18.88 -9.79
N PHE A 242 0.53 -18.21 -10.89
CA PHE A 242 1.82 -18.35 -11.58
C PHE A 242 2.60 -17.04 -11.56
N ASP A 243 3.94 -17.11 -11.62
CA ASP A 243 4.76 -15.91 -11.75
C ASP A 243 4.62 -15.34 -13.18
N GLY A 244 4.05 -14.14 -13.28
CA GLY A 244 3.88 -13.43 -14.54
C GLY A 244 5.15 -12.74 -15.06
N ASP A 245 6.24 -12.76 -14.30
CA ASP A 245 7.54 -12.15 -14.62
C ASP A 245 7.40 -10.68 -15.07
N ASP A 246 8.25 -10.21 -15.99
CA ASP A 246 8.22 -8.90 -16.63
C ASP A 246 7.11 -8.72 -17.68
N SER A 247 6.04 -9.53 -17.64
CA SER A 247 4.89 -9.37 -18.55
C SER A 247 3.89 -8.33 -18.06
N ALA A 248 3.03 -7.83 -18.96
CA ALA A 248 1.93 -6.94 -18.59
C ALA A 248 1.05 -7.51 -17.47
N VAL A 249 0.84 -8.83 -17.45
CA VAL A 249 0.05 -9.50 -16.40
C VAL A 249 0.83 -9.63 -15.09
N GLY A 250 2.16 -9.79 -15.14
CA GLY A 250 3.02 -9.78 -13.96
C GLY A 250 3.14 -8.40 -13.29
N TYR A 251 3.31 -7.34 -14.09
CA TYR A 251 3.25 -5.96 -13.59
C TYR A 251 1.86 -5.60 -13.05
N HIS A 252 0.81 -6.01 -13.76
CA HIS A 252 -0.57 -5.86 -13.29
C HIS A 252 -0.77 -6.55 -11.95
N GLY A 253 -0.46 -7.84 -11.84
CA GLY A 253 -0.65 -8.63 -10.63
C GLY A 253 0.09 -8.04 -9.42
N ALA A 254 1.34 -7.61 -9.60
CA ALA A 254 2.12 -7.00 -8.53
C ALA A 254 1.46 -5.73 -7.97
N VAL A 255 1.00 -4.82 -8.83
CA VAL A 255 0.37 -3.57 -8.39
C VAL A 255 -1.06 -3.80 -7.90
N HIS A 256 -1.80 -4.70 -8.54
CA HIS A 256 -3.16 -5.08 -8.19
C HIS A 256 -3.23 -5.70 -6.80
N ASP A 257 -2.36 -6.66 -6.50
CA ASP A 257 -2.29 -7.32 -5.20
C ASP A 257 -1.83 -6.37 -4.10
N ALA A 258 -0.86 -5.50 -4.38
CA ALA A 258 -0.42 -4.50 -3.42
C ALA A 258 -1.53 -3.49 -3.09
N ALA A 259 -2.28 -3.03 -4.10
CA ALA A 259 -3.39 -2.11 -3.90
C ALA A 259 -4.52 -2.74 -3.09
N GLY A 260 -4.90 -3.97 -3.43
CA GLY A 260 -5.90 -4.74 -2.70
C GLY A 260 -5.49 -5.06 -1.27
N TYR A 261 -4.20 -5.38 -1.06
CA TYR A 261 -3.64 -5.61 0.27
C TYR A 261 -3.76 -4.36 1.17
N LEU A 262 -3.26 -3.22 0.68
CA LEU A 262 -3.32 -1.97 1.43
C LEU A 262 -4.77 -1.57 1.77
N TYR A 263 -5.70 -1.78 0.83
CA TYR A 263 -7.10 -1.41 1.04
C TYR A 263 -7.78 -2.33 2.05
N ASN A 264 -7.64 -3.65 1.88
CA ASN A 264 -8.36 -4.61 2.70
C ASN A 264 -7.76 -4.77 4.10
N TYR A 265 -6.44 -4.71 4.23
CA TYR A 265 -5.73 -5.00 5.47
C TYR A 265 -5.21 -3.76 6.20
N HIS A 266 -5.21 -2.58 5.56
CA HIS A 266 -4.72 -1.33 6.17
C HIS A 266 -5.64 -0.13 6.00
N ASP A 267 -6.82 -0.31 5.39
CA ASP A 267 -7.76 0.78 5.06
C ASP A 267 -7.09 1.91 4.26
N GLN A 268 -6.18 1.53 3.35
CA GLN A 268 -5.26 2.43 2.66
C GLN A 268 -5.23 2.20 1.14
N GLY A 269 -4.94 3.26 0.39
CA GLY A 269 -4.81 3.17 -1.07
C GLY A 269 -6.14 2.95 -1.82
N PRO A 270 -6.07 2.74 -3.14
CA PRO A 270 -7.23 2.74 -4.01
C PRO A 270 -7.97 1.40 -4.07
N GLY A 271 -7.40 0.31 -3.53
CA GLY A 271 -7.90 -1.06 -3.69
C GLY A 271 -7.63 -1.66 -5.06
N TYR A 272 -8.23 -2.81 -5.35
CA TYR A 272 -7.98 -3.59 -6.56
C TYR A 272 -8.31 -2.85 -7.86
N ASP A 273 -9.29 -1.93 -7.88
CA ASP A 273 -9.49 -0.98 -9.00
C ASP A 273 -8.55 0.22 -8.86
N TYR A 274 -7.24 -0.03 -8.86
CA TYR A 274 -6.23 0.99 -8.54
C TYR A 274 -6.14 2.13 -9.56
N LEU A 275 -6.67 1.95 -10.76
CA LEU A 275 -6.82 3.01 -11.76
C LEU A 275 -8.16 3.77 -11.63
N GLY A 276 -9.12 3.22 -10.88
CA GLY A 276 -10.46 3.79 -10.71
C GLY A 276 -11.27 3.85 -12.00
N LEU A 277 -11.01 2.94 -12.94
CA LEU A 277 -11.59 2.98 -14.29
C LEU A 277 -12.72 1.97 -14.50
N GLU A 278 -12.92 1.03 -13.57
CA GLU A 278 -13.97 0.02 -13.68
C GLU A 278 -15.21 0.34 -12.86
N GLY A 279 -15.10 1.17 -11.83
CA GLY A 279 -16.24 1.60 -11.00
C GLY A 279 -16.91 0.45 -10.24
N ARG A 280 -16.14 -0.62 -9.99
CA ARG A 280 -16.55 -1.81 -9.22
C ARG A 280 -16.11 -1.67 -7.77
N ASP A 281 -16.58 -2.59 -6.92
CA ASP A 281 -16.12 -2.66 -5.53
C ASP A 281 -14.61 -2.93 -5.48
N THR A 282 -13.84 -1.95 -5.04
CA THR A 282 -12.38 -2.02 -5.01
C THR A 282 -11.83 -2.94 -3.92
N GLY A 283 -12.69 -3.44 -3.01
CA GLY A 283 -12.33 -4.51 -2.08
C GLY A 283 -12.24 -5.89 -2.75
N SER A 284 -12.77 -6.05 -3.96
CA SER A 284 -12.82 -7.33 -4.68
C SER A 284 -11.62 -7.55 -5.60
N PRO A 285 -10.95 -8.72 -5.54
CA PRO A 285 -9.83 -9.05 -6.44
C PRO A 285 -10.24 -9.19 -7.93
N LEU A 286 -11.54 -9.20 -8.24
CA LEU A 286 -12.05 -9.20 -9.61
C LEU A 286 -12.17 -7.79 -10.22
N SER A 287 -12.01 -6.76 -9.40
CA SER A 287 -12.03 -5.37 -9.84
C SER A 287 -10.65 -4.96 -10.36
N GLY A 288 -10.60 -4.07 -11.36
CA GLY A 288 -9.36 -3.51 -11.90
C GLY A 288 -8.60 -4.42 -12.87
N GLN A 289 -9.08 -5.65 -13.11
CA GLN A 289 -8.44 -6.62 -14.00
C GLN A 289 -8.36 -6.13 -15.45
N ARG A 290 -9.46 -5.58 -15.97
CA ARG A 290 -9.53 -5.15 -17.38
C ARG A 290 -8.73 -3.88 -17.60
N SER A 291 -8.98 -2.87 -16.79
CA SER A 291 -8.31 -1.58 -16.89
C SER A 291 -6.81 -1.69 -16.61
N GLY A 292 -6.44 -2.44 -15.58
CA GLY A 292 -5.04 -2.67 -15.20
C GLY A 292 -4.27 -3.45 -16.26
N ILE A 293 -4.77 -4.59 -16.73
CA ILE A 293 -4.10 -5.36 -17.79
C ILE A 293 -3.98 -4.53 -19.07
N SER A 294 -5.00 -3.76 -19.44
CA SER A 294 -4.94 -2.87 -20.60
C SER A 294 -3.84 -1.83 -20.45
N TYR A 295 -3.76 -1.17 -19.29
CA TYR A 295 -2.73 -0.18 -19.01
C TYR A 295 -1.32 -0.79 -19.15
N TRP A 296 -1.08 -1.95 -18.53
CA TRP A 296 0.25 -2.57 -18.59
C TRP A 296 0.62 -3.08 -19.99
N ARG A 297 -0.35 -3.48 -20.82
CA ARG A 297 -0.11 -3.80 -22.24
C ARG A 297 0.35 -2.57 -23.03
N ASP A 298 -0.15 -1.39 -22.69
CA ASP A 298 0.20 -0.16 -23.39
C ASP A 298 1.57 0.38 -22.98
N VAL A 299 1.99 0.13 -21.73
CA VAL A 299 3.22 0.74 -21.17
C VAL A 299 4.42 -0.20 -21.09
N VAL A 300 4.22 -1.52 -21.03
CA VAL A 300 5.33 -2.49 -21.05
C VAL A 300 5.92 -2.54 -22.46
N PRO A 301 7.23 -2.24 -22.64
CA PRO A 301 7.86 -2.30 -23.96
C PRO A 301 7.84 -3.72 -24.54
N ASP A 302 7.55 -3.85 -25.83
CA ASP A 302 7.57 -5.14 -26.53
C ASP A 302 9.00 -5.71 -26.53
N ARG A 303 9.26 -6.72 -25.69
CA ARG A 303 10.55 -7.41 -25.59
C ARG A 303 10.57 -8.76 -26.29
N SER A 304 9.47 -9.15 -26.95
CA SER A 304 9.36 -10.47 -27.56
C SER A 304 9.69 -10.42 -29.05
N GLY A 305 10.76 -11.11 -29.45
CA GLY A 305 11.05 -11.43 -30.85
C GLY A 305 10.02 -12.39 -31.46
N GLY A 306 8.73 -12.05 -31.42
CA GLY A 306 7.68 -12.71 -32.19
C GLY A 306 7.01 -13.94 -31.57
N GLN A 307 7.23 -14.28 -30.29
CA GLN A 307 6.41 -15.29 -29.61
C GLN A 307 5.86 -14.78 -28.28
N LYS A 308 4.58 -14.42 -28.32
CA LYS A 308 3.81 -13.98 -27.17
C LYS A 308 3.02 -15.15 -26.58
N PHE A 309 3.60 -15.86 -25.62
CA PHE A 309 2.82 -16.79 -24.80
C PHE A 309 1.82 -16.04 -23.89
N THR A 310 2.06 -14.74 -23.67
CA THR A 310 1.41 -13.88 -22.67
C THR A 310 0.17 -13.12 -23.16
N ASP A 311 0.06 -12.87 -24.47
CA ASP A 311 -1.17 -12.29 -25.05
C ASP A 311 -2.34 -13.26 -24.87
N ALA A 312 -2.12 -14.57 -24.99
CA ALA A 312 -3.17 -15.57 -24.80
C ALA A 312 -3.72 -15.60 -23.35
N ALA A 313 -2.86 -15.54 -22.33
CA ALA A 313 -3.32 -15.51 -20.93
C ALA A 313 -4.03 -14.20 -20.59
N SER A 314 -3.51 -13.06 -21.07
CA SER A 314 -4.17 -11.76 -20.96
C SER A 314 -5.51 -11.75 -21.68
N ASP A 315 -5.59 -12.29 -22.90
CA ASP A 315 -6.80 -12.35 -23.70
C ASP A 315 -7.84 -13.28 -23.06
N VAL A 316 -7.44 -14.40 -22.45
CA VAL A 316 -8.34 -15.27 -21.68
C VAL A 316 -8.90 -14.58 -20.44
N ILE A 317 -8.06 -13.86 -19.68
CA ILE A 317 -8.53 -13.09 -18.51
C ILE A 317 -9.48 -11.98 -18.96
N MET A 318 -9.15 -11.27 -20.03
CA MET A 318 -9.98 -10.21 -20.60
C MET A 318 -11.30 -10.73 -21.16
N ASP A 319 -11.28 -11.85 -21.89
CA ASP A 319 -12.48 -12.47 -22.48
C ASP A 319 -13.40 -13.04 -21.40
N GLY A 320 -12.85 -13.62 -20.33
CA GLY A 320 -13.60 -14.04 -19.15
C GLY A 320 -14.31 -12.88 -18.43
N VAL A 321 -13.64 -11.72 -18.33
CA VAL A 321 -14.17 -10.51 -17.68
C VAL A 321 -15.15 -9.72 -18.57
N VAL A 322 -14.96 -9.73 -19.90
CA VAL A 322 -15.80 -9.03 -20.90
C VAL A 322 -16.98 -9.88 -21.36
N GLY A 323 -16.85 -11.20 -21.38
CA GLY A 323 -17.86 -12.17 -21.81
C GLY A 323 -18.98 -12.43 -20.81
N GLY A 324 -18.98 -11.77 -19.64
CA GLY A 324 -20.04 -11.91 -18.63
C GLY A 324 -20.05 -13.28 -17.94
N ILE A 325 -18.91 -13.98 -17.89
CA ILE A 325 -18.75 -15.18 -17.08
C ILE A 325 -18.54 -14.71 -15.63
N ASP A 326 -19.64 -14.39 -14.95
CA ASP A 326 -19.68 -13.90 -13.56
C ASP A 326 -19.28 -14.96 -12.51
N THR A 327 -18.69 -16.07 -12.93
CA THR A 327 -18.20 -17.14 -12.05
C THR A 327 -16.68 -17.16 -12.05
N ALA A 328 -16.09 -16.62 -10.97
CA ALA A 328 -14.65 -16.65 -10.71
C ALA A 328 -14.00 -18.03 -10.93
N SER A 329 -14.75 -19.11 -10.71
CA SER A 329 -14.32 -20.50 -10.92
C SER A 329 -14.05 -20.86 -12.38
N ASP A 330 -14.75 -20.28 -13.36
CA ASP A 330 -14.66 -20.71 -14.76
C ASP A 330 -13.51 -20.01 -15.49
N VAL A 331 -13.28 -18.72 -15.20
CA VAL A 331 -12.04 -18.02 -15.58
C VAL A 331 -10.84 -18.66 -14.90
N TYR A 332 -10.97 -19.00 -13.60
CA TYR A 332 -9.95 -19.73 -12.85
C TYR A 332 -9.58 -21.07 -13.49
N ASN A 333 -10.57 -21.90 -13.84
CA ASN A 333 -10.32 -23.20 -14.48
C ASN A 333 -9.72 -23.03 -15.88
N THR A 334 -10.16 -22.04 -16.65
CA THR A 334 -9.66 -21.83 -18.01
C THR A 334 -8.20 -21.31 -18.03
N VAL A 335 -7.86 -20.37 -17.14
CA VAL A 335 -6.47 -19.90 -16.96
C VAL A 335 -5.62 -21.05 -16.42
N LYS A 336 -6.10 -21.77 -15.41
CA LYS A 336 -5.42 -22.95 -14.87
C LYS A 336 -5.15 -24.00 -15.93
N ASP A 337 -6.11 -24.32 -16.80
CA ASP A 337 -5.97 -25.34 -17.83
C ASP A 337 -5.01 -24.91 -18.94
N THR A 338 -5.07 -23.64 -19.34
CA THR A 338 -4.15 -23.04 -20.33
C THR A 338 -2.71 -23.03 -19.82
N VAL A 339 -2.52 -22.61 -18.56
CA VAL A 339 -1.20 -22.56 -17.90
C VAL A 339 -0.70 -23.95 -17.56
N SER A 340 -1.55 -24.86 -17.09
CA SER A 340 -1.19 -26.26 -16.84
C SER A 340 -0.79 -26.97 -18.13
N SER A 341 -1.45 -26.65 -19.26
CA SER A 341 -1.06 -27.14 -20.58
C SER A 341 0.33 -26.61 -20.98
N GLY A 342 0.62 -25.32 -20.76
CA GLY A 342 1.94 -24.74 -21.01
C GLY A 342 3.03 -25.32 -20.10
N TYR A 343 2.75 -25.46 -18.80
CA TYR A 343 3.66 -26.07 -17.82
C TYR A 343 3.92 -27.55 -18.12
N ASN A 344 2.88 -28.33 -18.45
CA ASN A 344 3.05 -29.72 -18.85
C ASN A 344 3.83 -29.83 -20.17
N THR A 345 3.60 -28.94 -21.14
CA THR A 345 4.37 -28.90 -22.39
C THR A 345 5.85 -28.58 -22.14
N ALA A 346 6.15 -27.63 -21.25
CA ALA A 346 7.51 -27.28 -20.87
C ALA A 346 8.18 -28.40 -20.05
N LYS A 347 7.44 -29.02 -19.12
CA LYS A 347 7.88 -30.16 -18.31
C LYS A 347 8.14 -31.39 -19.18
N ASP A 348 7.30 -31.65 -20.17
CA ASP A 348 7.47 -32.75 -21.12
C ASP A 348 8.66 -32.47 -22.04
N ALA A 349 8.85 -31.23 -22.51
CA ALA A 349 10.04 -30.85 -23.29
C ALA A 349 11.35 -31.01 -22.49
N ILE A 350 11.33 -30.69 -21.18
CA ILE A 350 12.48 -30.86 -20.28
C ILE A 350 12.70 -32.34 -19.93
N SER A 351 11.63 -33.09 -19.68
CA SER A 351 11.65 -34.53 -19.40
C SER A 351 12.14 -35.33 -20.62
N ASP A 352 11.71 -34.97 -21.82
CA ASP A 352 12.14 -35.57 -23.08
C ASP A 352 13.60 -35.21 -23.40
N GLY A 353 14.02 -33.98 -23.07
CA GLY A 353 15.43 -33.57 -23.11
C GLY A 353 16.31 -34.36 -22.14
N TRP A 354 15.81 -34.65 -20.94
CA TRP A 354 16.51 -35.45 -19.93
C TRP A 354 16.59 -36.94 -20.29
N ASN A 355 15.51 -37.51 -20.84
CA ASN A 355 15.49 -38.88 -21.36
C ASN A 355 16.41 -39.07 -22.58
N TRP A 356 16.60 -38.03 -23.40
CA TRP A 356 17.56 -38.03 -24.51
C TRP A 356 19.01 -37.98 -24.05
N LEU A 357 19.30 -37.25 -22.96
CA LEU A 357 20.65 -37.14 -22.36
C LEU A 357 21.06 -38.35 -21.52
N THR A 358 20.11 -39.15 -21.02
CA THR A 358 20.37 -40.29 -20.13
C THR A 358 20.28 -41.67 -20.79
N ASN A 359 19.79 -41.76 -22.04
CA ASN A 359 19.77 -42.98 -22.85
C ASN A 359 20.83 -42.99 -23.96
N ARG A 360 22.01 -42.38 -23.73
CA ARG A 360 23.20 -42.55 -24.57
C ARG A 360 24.39 -43.08 -23.78
#